data_AF-A0A3M0XNL2-F1
#
_entry.id   AF-A0A3M0XNL2-F1
#
_cell.length_a   1.000
_cell.length_b   1.000
_cell.length_c   1.000
_cell.angle_alpha   90.00
_cell.angle_beta   90.00
_cell.angle_gamma   90.00
#
_symmetry.space_group_name_H-M   'P 1'
#
loop_
_entity.id
_entity.type
_entity.pdbx_description
1 polymer ?
#
loop_
_entity_poly.entity_id
_entity_poly.type
_entity_poly.pdbx_seq_one_letter_code
_entity_poly.pdbx_strand_id
1 'polypeptide(L)'
;MQLRPYQQYGIEDALEFLRTSPVGARRMYVAPTGTGKGVIQRCLREKIVGAGYRCILLAPNREIARNWGSPDWVMTPVRFRNQLERGAIVPPEVILVDEAHHDVGSNISYGDIFLMCATSTRFIGFTATPFRGTPKGTQALRELWGKPVWLLRLPEACKNGWIQLPSVVIEPLVDDDKLVVQNGEFVIKSANAATADRLEALADLVRQFLGTRQIVALPSTQGTLAFGRYLEDAGIEHRIVLQNTPPAERTEAYEACKNGVPLLQIRILSEGVDFPWLETLIDARPTMSPVLWLQTFGRLTRPWDCEKTYVCTNRNLERHAYLLEGAVPPQVISESQKAFGGPSIR
;
A
#
# COMPACT_ATOMS: atom_id res chain seq x y z
N MET A 1 4.28 -4.30 23.83
CA MET A 1 4.52 -5.06 22.58
C MET A 1 6.01 -5.30 22.46
N GLN A 2 6.46 -6.54 22.25
CA GLN A 2 7.87 -6.84 22.05
C GLN A 2 8.26 -6.46 20.61
N LEU A 3 9.32 -5.66 20.47
CA LEU A 3 9.82 -5.23 19.17
C LEU A 3 10.64 -6.35 18.51
N ARG A 4 10.56 -6.45 17.18
CA ARG A 4 11.45 -7.33 16.41
C ARG A 4 12.85 -6.70 16.29
N PRO A 5 13.92 -7.49 16.10
CA PRO A 5 15.29 -6.96 16.05
C PRO A 5 15.49 -5.79 15.07
N TYR A 6 14.97 -5.88 13.84
CA TYR A 6 15.09 -4.79 12.86
C TYR A 6 14.27 -3.54 13.24
N GLN A 7 13.18 -3.70 13.99
CA GLN A 7 12.38 -2.58 14.47
C GLN A 7 13.15 -1.84 15.56
N GLN A 8 13.78 -2.58 16.48
CA GLN A 8 14.64 -2.01 17.51
C GLN A 8 15.84 -1.29 16.89
N TYR A 9 16.54 -1.93 15.95
CA TYR A 9 17.63 -1.30 15.20
C TYR A 9 17.19 -0.01 14.51
N GLY A 10 16.03 -0.01 13.84
CA GLY A 10 15.52 1.19 13.17
C GLY A 10 15.19 2.34 14.14
N ILE A 11 14.74 2.04 15.36
CA ILE A 11 14.52 3.06 16.39
C ILE A 11 15.87 3.60 16.90
N GLU A 12 16.83 2.73 17.17
CA GLU A 12 18.16 3.12 17.67
C GLU A 12 18.92 3.98 16.66
N ASP A 13 18.98 3.55 15.39
CA ASP A 13 19.61 4.29 14.30
C ASP A 13 18.92 5.65 14.07
N ALA A 14 17.59 5.70 14.20
CA ALA A 14 16.83 6.95 14.11
C ALA A 14 17.16 7.93 15.23
N LEU A 15 17.27 7.46 16.47
CA LEU A 15 17.63 8.31 17.60
C LEU A 15 19.06 8.83 17.48
N GLU A 16 19.98 7.98 17.01
CA GLU A 16 21.37 8.40 16.78
C GLU A 16 21.47 9.42 15.65
N PHE A 17 20.73 9.22 14.55
CA PHE A 17 20.59 10.22 13.50
C PHE A 17 20.10 11.56 14.04
N LEU A 18 19.06 11.54 14.90
CA LEU A 18 18.50 12.75 15.49
C LEU A 18 19.48 13.47 16.42
N ARG A 19 20.40 12.75 17.09
CA ARG A 19 21.43 13.32 17.97
C ARG A 19 22.60 13.93 17.20
N THR A 20 22.98 13.32 16.09
CA THR A 20 24.25 13.63 15.39
C THR A 20 24.08 14.53 14.17
N SER A 21 22.88 14.58 13.60
CA SER A 21 22.65 15.30 12.34
C SER A 21 22.18 16.74 12.56
N PRO A 22 22.54 17.67 11.67
CA PRO A 22 22.07 19.06 11.75
C PRO A 22 20.56 19.17 11.50
N VAL A 23 19.97 20.31 11.85
CA VAL A 23 18.61 20.67 11.41
C VAL A 23 18.52 20.66 9.88
N GLY A 24 17.35 20.30 9.36
CA GLY A 24 17.11 20.12 7.92
C GLY A 24 17.57 18.77 7.38
N ALA A 25 18.36 18.00 8.15
CA ALA A 25 18.80 16.67 7.73
C ALA A 25 17.62 15.71 7.57
N ARG A 26 17.77 14.77 6.63
CA ARG A 26 16.76 13.77 6.30
C ARG A 26 17.37 12.37 6.34
N ARG A 27 16.62 11.39 6.83
CA ARG A 27 16.96 9.95 6.73
C ARG A 27 15.73 9.15 6.37
N MET A 28 15.86 8.25 5.39
CA MET A 28 14.77 7.38 4.94
C MET A 28 15.06 5.92 5.28
N TYR A 29 14.08 5.29 5.93
CA TYR A 29 14.07 3.88 6.27
C TYR A 29 13.17 3.08 5.35
N VAL A 30 13.61 1.87 5.02
CA VAL A 30 12.89 0.98 4.12
C VAL A 30 12.61 -0.34 4.78
N ALA A 31 11.34 -0.74 4.78
CA ALA A 31 10.90 -2.07 5.18
C ALA A 31 9.61 -2.43 4.41
N PRO A 32 9.40 -3.71 4.04
CA PRO A 32 8.24 -4.13 3.27
C PRO A 32 6.90 -3.75 3.91
N THR A 33 5.84 -3.66 3.11
CA THR A 33 4.46 -3.54 3.61
C THR A 33 4.14 -4.73 4.53
N GLY A 34 3.35 -4.51 5.58
CA GLY A 34 3.02 -5.57 6.55
C GLY A 34 4.08 -5.85 7.64
N THR A 35 5.26 -5.23 7.59
CA THR A 35 6.33 -5.40 8.60
C THR A 35 6.24 -4.45 9.80
N GLY A 36 5.13 -3.72 9.95
CA GLY A 36 4.92 -2.88 11.13
C GLY A 36 5.80 -1.63 11.18
N LYS A 37 6.06 -0.95 10.05
CA LYS A 37 6.66 0.41 10.03
C LYS A 37 5.96 1.38 11.00
N GLY A 38 4.62 1.30 11.08
CA GLY A 38 3.83 2.06 12.05
C GLY A 38 4.21 1.80 13.51
N VAL A 39 4.63 0.58 13.87
CA VAL A 39 5.10 0.26 15.22
C VAL A 39 6.42 1.00 15.51
N ILE A 40 7.34 1.02 14.54
CA ILE A 40 8.60 1.76 14.62
C ILE A 40 8.32 3.26 14.82
N GLN A 41 7.48 3.84 13.95
CA GLN A 41 7.09 5.25 14.02
C GLN A 41 6.48 5.61 15.39
N ARG A 42 5.59 4.76 15.94
CA ARG A 42 4.96 4.97 17.25
C ARG A 42 5.97 5.01 18.38
N CYS A 43 6.80 3.96 18.48
CA CYS A 43 7.78 3.83 19.55
C CYS A 43 8.87 4.91 19.45
N LEU A 44 9.28 5.25 18.23
CA LEU A 44 10.21 6.35 17.98
C LEU A 44 9.61 7.69 18.45
N ARG A 45 8.36 7.98 18.10
CA ARG A 45 7.65 9.19 18.56
C ARG A 45 7.55 9.26 20.08
N GLU A 46 7.22 8.15 20.75
CA GLU A 46 7.16 8.09 22.22
C GLU A 46 8.52 8.45 22.85
N LYS A 47 9.63 7.95 22.29
CA LYS A 47 10.98 8.29 22.76
C LYS A 47 11.36 9.75 22.48
N ILE A 48 11.01 10.29 21.31
CA ILE A 48 11.27 11.69 20.95
C ILE A 48 10.52 12.65 21.90
N VAL A 49 9.23 12.40 22.12
CA VAL A 49 8.39 13.21 23.03
C VAL A 49 8.84 13.05 24.48
N GLY A 50 9.21 11.83 24.89
CA GLY A 50 9.78 11.57 26.22
C GLY A 50 11.09 12.32 26.48
N ALA A 51 11.85 12.63 25.43
CA ALA A 51 13.04 13.48 25.49
C ALA A 51 12.75 15.00 25.41
N GLY A 52 11.48 15.40 25.40
CA GLY A 52 11.04 16.80 25.41
C GLY A 52 10.92 17.46 24.03
N TYR A 53 11.03 16.70 22.93
CA TYR A 53 10.92 17.24 21.57
C TYR A 53 9.51 17.08 21.01
N ARG A 54 9.06 18.07 20.23
CA ARG A 54 7.80 18.00 19.48
C ARG A 54 8.01 17.12 18.25
N CYS A 55 7.06 16.23 18.01
CA CYS A 55 7.11 15.28 16.92
C CYS A 55 5.75 15.17 16.26
N ILE A 56 5.71 15.35 14.93
CA ILE A 56 4.52 15.19 14.10
C ILE A 56 4.76 14.05 13.11
N LEU A 57 3.74 13.25 12.86
CA LEU A 57 3.70 12.26 11.79
C LEU A 57 2.86 12.79 10.63
N LEU A 58 3.46 12.86 9.45
CA LEU A 58 2.79 13.10 8.18
C LEU A 58 2.37 11.77 7.56
N ALA A 59 1.05 11.56 7.46
CA ALA A 59 0.46 10.40 6.80
C ALA A 59 -0.14 10.81 5.44
N PRO A 60 -0.01 10.00 4.38
CA PRO A 60 -0.32 10.45 3.02
C PRO A 60 -1.83 10.69 2.79
N ASN A 61 -2.71 10.05 3.56
CA ASN A 61 -4.15 10.23 3.46
C ASN A 61 -4.86 10.23 4.84
N ARG A 62 -6.14 10.63 4.84
CA ARG A 62 -6.95 10.73 6.06
C ARG A 62 -7.25 9.38 6.71
N GLU A 63 -7.30 8.29 5.95
CA GLU A 63 -7.63 6.97 6.45
C GLU A 63 -6.47 6.37 7.24
N ILE A 64 -5.24 6.47 6.71
CA ILE A 64 -4.03 6.12 7.44
C ILE A 64 -3.93 6.99 8.70
N ALA A 65 -4.16 8.30 8.62
CA ALA A 65 -4.18 9.17 9.80
C ALA A 65 -5.22 8.74 10.85
N ARG A 66 -6.39 8.26 10.43
CA ARG A 66 -7.45 7.76 11.33
C ARG A 66 -7.06 6.45 12.01
N ASN A 67 -6.31 5.57 11.35
CA ASN A 67 -5.81 4.32 11.95
C ASN A 67 -4.94 4.55 13.19
N TRP A 68 -4.41 5.77 13.35
CA TRP A 68 -3.68 6.18 14.55
C TRP A 68 -4.57 6.64 15.71
N GLY A 69 -5.90 6.65 15.54
CA GLY A 69 -6.87 7.16 16.52
C GLY A 69 -7.14 8.67 16.39
N SER A 70 -6.74 9.29 15.27
CA SER A 70 -6.88 10.74 15.01
C SER A 70 -6.28 11.67 16.08
N PRO A 71 -5.07 11.40 16.59
CA PRO A 71 -4.44 12.29 17.54
C PRO A 71 -3.90 13.55 16.83
N ASP A 72 -3.76 14.65 17.57
CA ASP A 72 -3.35 15.96 17.01
C ASP A 72 -1.95 15.96 16.36
N TRP A 73 -1.12 14.98 16.69
CA TRP A 73 0.23 14.81 16.15
C TRP A 73 0.27 14.00 14.84
N VAL A 74 -0.86 13.52 14.31
CA VAL A 74 -0.94 12.85 13.01
C VAL A 74 -1.79 13.65 12.05
N MET A 75 -1.25 13.99 10.89
CA MET A 75 -1.99 14.79 9.89
C MET A 75 -1.53 14.53 8.47
N THR A 76 -2.34 14.96 7.51
CA THR A 76 -1.94 14.93 6.10
C THR A 76 -0.98 16.08 5.80
N PRO A 77 -0.07 15.93 4.81
CA PRO A 77 0.85 17.00 4.39
C PRO A 77 0.13 18.31 4.09
N VAL A 78 -0.96 18.26 3.33
CA VAL A 78 -1.77 19.45 3.00
C VAL A 78 -2.30 20.13 4.27
N ARG A 79 -2.82 19.38 5.24
CA ARG A 79 -3.35 19.95 6.49
C ARG A 79 -2.24 20.56 7.33
N PHE A 80 -1.07 19.93 7.40
CA PHE A 80 0.08 20.46 8.13
C PHE A 80 0.58 21.77 7.50
N ARG A 81 0.80 21.76 6.19
CA ARG A 81 1.26 22.91 5.42
C ARG A 81 0.32 24.11 5.58
N ASN A 82 -0.99 23.91 5.47
CA ASN A 82 -1.98 24.97 5.70
C ASN A 82 -1.98 25.50 7.15
N GLN A 83 -1.67 24.67 8.14
CA GLN A 83 -1.56 25.12 9.54
C GLN A 83 -0.28 25.92 9.78
N LEU A 84 0.83 25.52 9.15
CA LEU A 84 2.08 26.28 9.17
C LEU A 84 1.90 27.66 8.53
N GLU A 85 1.29 27.72 7.34
CA GLU A 85 1.04 28.97 6.61
C GLU A 85 0.20 29.97 7.42
N ARG A 86 -0.74 29.47 8.24
CA ARG A 86 -1.61 30.29 9.09
C ARG A 86 -1.02 30.61 10.46
N GLY A 87 0.17 30.10 10.78
CA GLY A 87 0.78 30.22 12.11
C GLY A 87 0.03 29.47 13.22
N ALA A 88 -0.89 28.57 12.86
CA ALA A 88 -1.64 27.76 13.82
C ALA A 88 -0.78 26.65 14.45
N ILE A 89 0.31 26.27 13.77
CA ILE A 89 1.32 25.37 14.28
C ILE A 89 2.70 25.93 13.97
N VAL A 90 3.62 25.76 14.91
CA VAL A 90 5.05 26.07 14.72
C VAL A 90 5.80 24.80 14.30
N PRO A 91 6.82 24.89 13.44
CA PRO A 91 7.64 23.74 13.05
C PRO A 91 8.11 22.93 14.27
N PRO A 92 7.86 21.60 14.31
CA PRO A 92 8.34 20.74 15.38
C PRO A 92 9.83 20.40 15.19
N GLU A 93 10.52 19.95 16.23
CA GLU A 93 11.93 19.57 16.09
C GLU A 93 12.12 18.31 15.24
N VAL A 94 11.10 17.45 15.17
CA VAL A 94 11.12 16.22 14.37
C VAL A 94 9.82 16.04 13.58
N ILE A 95 9.95 15.72 12.29
CA ILE A 95 8.83 15.24 11.46
C ILE A 95 9.11 13.80 11.03
N LEU A 96 8.20 12.90 11.36
CA LEU A 96 8.12 11.57 10.78
C LEU A 96 7.27 11.64 9.51
N VAL A 97 7.70 10.99 8.45
CA VAL A 97 6.94 10.90 7.20
C VAL A 97 6.65 9.44 6.88
N ASP A 98 5.37 9.10 6.78
CA ASP A 98 4.93 7.81 6.27
C ASP A 98 4.77 7.85 4.75
N GLU A 99 5.13 6.76 4.08
CA GLU A 99 5.20 6.66 2.62
C GLU A 99 6.02 7.80 1.97
N ALA A 100 7.20 8.05 2.53
CA ALA A 100 8.12 9.14 2.14
C ALA A 100 8.54 9.16 0.66
N HIS A 101 8.22 8.10 -0.09
CA HIS A 101 8.41 8.05 -1.53
C HIS A 101 7.46 8.98 -2.30
N HIS A 102 6.39 9.48 -1.68
CA HIS A 102 5.47 10.46 -2.26
C HIS A 102 6.01 11.90 -2.26
N ASP A 103 7.11 12.16 -1.55
CA ASP A 103 7.57 13.51 -1.20
C ASP A 103 8.32 14.26 -2.32
N VAL A 104 8.29 13.71 -3.53
CA VAL A 104 9.07 14.20 -4.68
C VAL A 104 8.15 14.47 -5.87
N GLY A 105 8.38 15.57 -6.59
CA GLY A 105 7.63 15.96 -7.79
C GLY A 105 6.63 17.09 -7.55
N SER A 106 5.55 17.14 -8.34
CA SER A 106 4.47 18.16 -8.29
C SER A 106 3.66 18.22 -6.98
N ASN A 107 4.08 17.51 -5.93
CA ASN A 107 3.45 17.55 -4.63
C ASN A 107 3.96 18.75 -3.82
N ILE A 108 3.47 19.93 -4.20
CA ILE A 108 3.79 21.25 -3.63
C ILE A 108 3.82 21.22 -2.10
N SER A 109 2.90 20.46 -1.48
CA SER A 109 2.78 20.41 -0.01
C SER A 109 4.04 19.91 0.71
N TYR A 110 4.73 18.88 0.21
CA TYR A 110 5.97 18.39 0.84
C TYR A 110 7.14 19.35 0.62
N GLY A 111 7.25 19.92 -0.59
CA GLY A 111 8.27 20.93 -0.90
C GLY A 111 8.18 22.13 0.03
N ASP A 112 6.97 22.67 0.20
CA ASP A 112 6.70 23.80 1.11
C ASP A 112 7.03 23.43 2.55
N ILE A 113 6.59 22.25 3.03
CA ILE A 113 6.89 21.78 4.38
C ILE A 113 8.40 21.73 4.62
N PHE A 114 9.16 21.15 3.68
CA PHE A 114 10.60 21.07 3.80
C PHE A 114 11.24 22.45 3.85
N LEU A 115 10.80 23.40 3.02
CA LEU A 115 11.31 24.76 3.01
C LEU A 115 10.98 25.51 4.32
N MET A 116 9.73 25.45 4.76
CA MET A 116 9.24 26.14 5.96
C MET A 116 9.86 25.60 7.25
N CYS A 117 10.25 24.32 7.27
CA CYS A 117 10.76 23.64 8.46
C CYS A 117 12.28 23.38 8.44
N ALA A 118 12.98 23.65 7.34
CA ALA A 118 14.38 23.28 7.13
C ALA A 118 15.35 23.75 8.24
N THR A 119 15.08 24.90 8.87
CA THR A 119 15.98 25.53 9.84
C THR A 119 15.74 25.08 11.29
N SER A 120 14.71 24.26 11.54
CA SER A 120 14.32 23.86 12.91
C SER A 120 13.98 22.38 13.04
N THR A 121 13.80 21.66 11.93
CA THR A 121 13.27 20.30 11.93
C THR A 121 14.22 19.30 11.30
N ARG A 122 14.31 18.10 11.90
CA ARG A 122 14.91 16.90 11.28
C ARG A 122 13.80 15.98 10.76
N PHE A 123 14.05 15.32 9.62
CA PHE A 123 13.04 14.50 8.93
C PHE A 123 13.42 13.02 8.92
N ILE A 124 12.47 12.17 9.30
CA ILE A 124 12.62 10.72 9.22
C ILE A 124 11.51 10.14 8.36
N GLY A 125 11.88 9.59 7.21
CA GLY A 125 10.95 8.98 6.26
C GLY A 125 10.90 7.47 6.42
N PHE A 126 9.71 6.89 6.21
CA PHE A 126 9.50 5.45 6.14
C PHE A 126 8.80 5.12 4.83
N THR A 127 9.23 4.05 4.15
CA THR A 127 8.61 3.61 2.89
C THR A 127 8.77 2.10 2.69
N ALA A 128 7.85 1.49 1.94
CA ALA A 128 8.06 0.16 1.37
C ALA A 128 8.84 0.21 0.04
N THR A 129 8.77 1.33 -0.67
CA THR A 129 9.27 1.50 -2.04
C THR A 129 10.23 2.69 -2.11
N PRO A 130 11.56 2.50 -2.00
CA PRO A 130 12.54 3.58 -2.08
C PRO A 130 12.91 3.94 -3.54
N PHE A 131 11.93 3.85 -4.43
CA PHE A 131 12.01 4.11 -5.87
C PHE A 131 10.66 4.64 -6.37
N ARG A 132 10.68 5.24 -7.55
CA ARG A 132 9.54 5.84 -8.24
C ARG A 132 9.35 5.13 -9.58
N GLY A 133 8.17 5.29 -10.19
CA GLY A 133 7.86 4.69 -11.49
C GLY A 133 8.76 5.14 -12.66
N THR A 134 9.64 6.13 -12.46
CA THR A 134 10.64 6.53 -13.46
C THR A 134 12.05 6.64 -12.86
N PRO A 135 13.11 6.41 -13.64
CA PRO A 135 14.50 6.62 -13.19
C PRO A 135 14.74 8.04 -12.67
N LYS A 136 14.24 9.05 -13.39
CA LYS A 136 14.32 10.46 -12.98
C LYS A 136 13.63 10.72 -11.64
N GLY A 137 12.44 10.16 -11.43
CA GLY A 137 11.74 10.28 -10.15
C GLY A 137 12.52 9.60 -9.01
N THR A 138 13.11 8.44 -9.28
CA THR A 138 13.92 7.70 -8.30
C THR A 138 15.18 8.48 -7.92
N GLN A 139 15.85 9.09 -8.91
CA GLN A 139 17.00 9.95 -8.67
C GLN A 139 16.62 11.14 -7.78
N ALA A 140 15.55 11.87 -8.11
CA ALA A 140 15.09 13.00 -7.31
C ALA A 140 14.72 12.60 -5.86
N LEU A 141 14.19 11.39 -5.64
CA LEU A 141 13.98 10.84 -4.30
C LEU A 141 15.29 10.64 -3.53
N ARG A 142 16.35 10.17 -4.20
CA ARG A 142 17.68 9.99 -3.60
C ARG A 142 18.37 11.32 -3.35
N GLU A 143 18.17 12.32 -4.20
CA GLU A 143 18.68 13.68 -3.97
C GLU A 143 18.00 14.32 -2.74
N LEU A 144 16.69 14.07 -2.56
CA LEU A 144 15.94 14.61 -1.42
C LEU A 144 16.28 13.91 -0.09
N TRP A 145 16.29 12.58 -0.07
CA TRP A 145 16.38 11.75 1.15
C TRP A 145 17.76 11.11 1.40
N GLY A 146 18.68 11.22 0.45
CA GLY A 146 19.96 10.51 0.48
C GLY A 146 19.83 9.01 0.20
N LYS A 147 20.87 8.27 0.60
CA LYS A 147 20.87 6.80 0.52
C LYS A 147 19.93 6.24 1.60
N PRO A 148 18.92 5.42 1.24
CA PRO A 148 18.02 4.82 2.21
C PRO A 148 18.73 3.76 3.06
N VAL A 149 18.29 3.65 4.30
CA VAL A 149 18.67 2.60 5.24
C VAL A 149 17.64 1.47 5.12
N TRP A 150 18.08 0.30 4.70
CA TRP A 150 17.22 -0.89 4.64
C TRP A 150 17.16 -1.51 6.03
N LEU A 151 16.00 -1.44 6.67
CA LEU A 151 15.75 -2.10 7.94
C LEU A 151 15.50 -3.59 7.74
N LEU A 152 14.79 -3.93 6.66
CA LEU A 152 14.40 -5.30 6.34
C LEU A 152 14.21 -5.42 4.84
N ARG A 153 14.66 -6.53 4.25
CA ARG A 153 14.42 -6.89 2.84
C ARG A 153 13.28 -7.90 2.74
N LEU A 154 12.55 -7.95 1.64
CA LEU A 154 11.42 -8.88 1.52
C LEU A 154 11.82 -10.36 1.67
N PRO A 155 12.91 -10.87 1.04
CA PRO A 155 13.30 -12.27 1.19
C PRO A 155 13.67 -12.64 2.63
N GLU A 156 14.31 -11.70 3.34
CA GLU A 156 14.63 -11.85 4.77
C GLU A 156 13.36 -11.87 5.63
N ALA A 157 12.38 -11.01 5.32
CA ALA A 157 11.09 -11.01 6.00
C ALA A 157 10.35 -12.35 5.84
N CYS A 158 10.40 -12.95 4.64
CA CYS A 158 9.81 -14.26 4.36
C CYS A 158 10.53 -15.37 5.14
N LYS A 159 11.87 -15.38 5.10
CA LYS A 159 12.69 -16.37 5.81
C LYS A 159 12.44 -16.38 7.32
N ASN A 160 12.21 -15.22 7.91
CA ASN A 160 11.94 -15.06 9.34
C ASN A 160 10.45 -15.26 9.72
N GLY A 161 9.58 -15.64 8.78
CA GLY A 161 8.13 -15.81 9.03
C GLY A 161 7.39 -14.51 9.36
N TRP A 162 8.01 -13.36 9.08
CA TRP A 162 7.40 -12.04 9.31
C TRP A 162 6.49 -11.59 8.17
N ILE A 163 6.62 -12.25 7.02
CA ILE A 163 5.77 -12.15 5.83
C ILE A 163 5.52 -13.57 5.34
N GLN A 164 4.29 -13.82 4.91
CA GLN A 164 3.87 -15.05 4.26
C GLN A 164 3.48 -14.74 2.82
N LEU A 165 4.27 -15.21 1.85
CA LEU A 165 3.92 -15.02 0.44
C LEU A 165 2.72 -15.90 0.08
N PRO A 166 1.77 -15.37 -0.71
CA PRO A 166 0.66 -16.17 -1.20
C PRO A 166 1.13 -17.14 -2.30
N SER A 167 0.42 -18.26 -2.44
CA SER A 167 0.40 -19.01 -3.70
C SER A 167 -0.22 -18.13 -4.79
N VAL A 168 0.20 -18.34 -6.03
CA VAL A 168 -0.27 -17.56 -7.17
C VAL A 168 -1.13 -18.45 -8.06
N VAL A 169 -2.32 -17.97 -8.38
CA VAL A 169 -3.18 -18.53 -9.42
C VAL A 169 -3.26 -17.52 -10.56
N ILE A 170 -3.00 -17.96 -11.79
CA ILE A 170 -3.05 -17.11 -12.98
C ILE A 170 -4.31 -17.48 -13.77
N GLU A 171 -5.23 -16.53 -13.92
CA GLU A 171 -6.45 -16.70 -14.72
C GLU A 171 -6.57 -15.53 -15.72
N PRO A 172 -6.14 -15.67 -16.98
CA PRO A 172 -5.93 -14.55 -17.89
C PRO A 172 -7.24 -13.93 -18.43
N LEU A 173 -8.02 -13.27 -17.57
CA LEU A 173 -9.30 -12.65 -17.94
C LEU A 173 -9.13 -11.36 -18.72
N VAL A 174 -8.25 -10.47 -18.25
CA VAL A 174 -8.02 -9.13 -18.81
C VAL A 174 -6.58 -8.99 -19.28
N ASP A 175 -6.37 -9.07 -20.59
CA ASP A 175 -5.09 -8.72 -21.22
C ASP A 175 -4.94 -7.19 -21.25
N ASP A 176 -4.31 -6.64 -20.22
CA ASP A 176 -4.28 -5.21 -19.96
C ASP A 176 -3.37 -4.42 -20.92
N ASP A 177 -2.57 -5.10 -21.74
CA ASP A 177 -1.84 -4.48 -22.85
C ASP A 177 -2.74 -3.92 -23.95
N LYS A 178 -4.01 -4.33 -23.97
CA LYS A 178 -5.04 -3.83 -24.89
C LYS A 178 -5.80 -2.61 -24.34
N LEU A 179 -5.58 -2.23 -23.07
CA LEU A 179 -6.30 -1.14 -22.43
C LEU A 179 -5.75 0.23 -22.82
N VAL A 180 -6.62 1.22 -22.95
CA VAL A 180 -6.21 2.61 -23.22
C VAL A 180 -5.41 3.16 -22.03
N VAL A 181 -4.27 3.79 -22.33
CA VAL A 181 -3.42 4.49 -21.36
C VAL A 181 -3.51 5.98 -21.59
N GLN A 182 -3.69 6.73 -20.52
CA GLN A 182 -3.63 8.19 -20.55
C GLN A 182 -2.81 8.66 -19.34
N ASN A 183 -1.85 9.55 -19.57
CA ASN A 183 -0.96 10.08 -18.52
C ASN A 183 -0.22 8.99 -17.72
N GLY A 184 0.11 7.86 -18.36
CA GLY A 184 0.81 6.74 -17.72
C GLY A 184 -0.08 5.84 -16.85
N GLU A 185 -1.40 6.05 -16.85
CA GLU A 185 -2.37 5.21 -16.13
C GLU A 185 -3.38 4.56 -17.08
N PHE A 186 -3.92 3.40 -16.70
CA PHE A 186 -5.04 2.80 -17.41
C PHE A 186 -6.30 3.66 -17.28
N VAL A 187 -6.95 3.93 -18.40
CA VAL A 187 -8.25 4.62 -18.40
C VAL A 187 -9.30 3.71 -17.77
N ILE A 188 -9.92 4.19 -16.68
CA ILE A 188 -10.93 3.44 -15.91
C ILE A 188 -12.04 2.86 -16.81
N LYS A 189 -12.53 3.65 -17.77
CA LYS A 189 -13.56 3.21 -18.72
C LYS A 189 -13.11 1.98 -19.53
N SER A 190 -11.86 1.97 -19.98
CA SER A 190 -11.28 0.84 -20.74
C SER A 190 -11.16 -0.40 -19.86
N ALA A 191 -10.65 -0.27 -18.64
CA ALA A 191 -10.51 -1.37 -17.70
C ALA A 191 -11.86 -1.97 -17.29
N ASN A 192 -12.86 -1.11 -17.04
CA ASN A 192 -14.23 -1.53 -16.75
C ASN A 192 -14.85 -2.36 -17.88
N ALA A 193 -14.73 -1.90 -19.12
CA ALA A 193 -15.30 -2.61 -20.27
C ALA A 193 -14.67 -4.01 -20.41
N ALA A 194 -13.34 -4.10 -20.35
CA ALA A 194 -12.66 -5.40 -20.45
C ALA A 194 -13.03 -6.37 -19.31
N THR A 195 -13.27 -5.86 -18.10
CA THR A 195 -13.73 -6.68 -16.97
C THR A 195 -15.20 -7.09 -17.12
N ALA A 196 -16.05 -6.20 -17.64
CA ALA A 196 -17.46 -6.47 -17.87
C ALA A 196 -17.69 -7.56 -18.93
N ASP A 197 -16.79 -7.72 -19.90
CA ASP A 197 -16.82 -8.81 -20.88
C ASP A 197 -16.43 -10.18 -20.27
N ARG A 198 -16.11 -10.23 -18.97
CA ARG A 198 -15.59 -11.41 -18.26
C ARG A 198 -16.29 -11.68 -16.93
N LEU A 199 -17.48 -11.12 -16.69
CA LEU A 199 -18.18 -11.27 -15.40
C LEU A 199 -18.48 -12.73 -15.04
N GLU A 200 -18.83 -13.57 -16.02
CA GLU A 200 -19.09 -15.00 -15.79
C GLU A 200 -17.84 -15.72 -15.27
N ALA A 201 -16.73 -15.61 -15.98
CA ALA A 201 -15.45 -16.18 -15.57
C ALA A 201 -14.96 -15.61 -14.22
N LEU A 202 -15.17 -14.31 -13.97
CA LEU A 202 -14.86 -13.71 -12.68
C LEU A 202 -15.75 -14.26 -11.55
N ALA A 203 -17.03 -14.52 -11.82
CA ALA A 203 -17.91 -15.16 -10.85
C ALA A 203 -17.51 -16.62 -10.57
N ASP A 204 -17.01 -17.35 -11.58
CA ASP A 204 -16.48 -18.70 -11.39
C ASP A 204 -15.25 -18.72 -10.48
N LEU A 205 -14.37 -17.72 -10.60
CA LEU A 205 -13.29 -17.52 -9.63
C LEU A 205 -13.84 -17.26 -8.23
N VAL A 206 -14.83 -16.37 -8.07
CA VAL A 206 -15.46 -16.13 -6.76
C VAL A 206 -16.04 -17.42 -6.16
N ARG A 207 -16.70 -18.25 -6.99
CA ARG A 207 -17.25 -19.55 -6.61
C ARG A 207 -16.17 -20.51 -6.12
N GLN A 208 -15.05 -20.58 -6.83
CA GLN A 208 -13.92 -21.46 -6.50
C GLN A 208 -13.39 -21.21 -5.08
N PHE A 209 -13.44 -19.96 -4.62
CA PHE A 209 -12.92 -19.55 -3.30
C PHE A 209 -14.02 -19.25 -2.28
N LEU A 210 -15.27 -19.67 -2.50
CA LEU A 210 -16.35 -19.49 -1.52
C LEU A 210 -16.03 -20.13 -0.17
N GLY A 211 -16.46 -19.47 0.91
CA GLY A 211 -16.15 -19.87 2.28
C GLY A 211 -14.76 -19.45 2.76
N THR A 212 -13.86 -19.04 1.86
CA THR A 212 -12.59 -18.39 2.25
C THR A 212 -12.82 -16.91 2.53
N ARG A 213 -11.95 -16.33 3.34
CA ARG A 213 -11.88 -14.91 3.63
C ARG A 213 -11.33 -14.20 2.39
N GLN A 214 -12.21 -13.93 1.41
CA GLN A 214 -11.83 -13.46 0.08
C GLN A 214 -12.25 -12.01 -0.21
N ILE A 215 -11.35 -11.30 -0.90
CA ILE A 215 -11.58 -9.96 -1.44
C ILE A 215 -11.42 -9.97 -2.96
N VAL A 216 -12.34 -9.31 -3.67
CA VAL A 216 -12.25 -9.05 -5.11
C VAL A 216 -11.95 -7.58 -5.34
N ALA A 217 -10.82 -7.28 -5.99
CA ALA A 217 -10.44 -5.93 -6.37
C ALA A 217 -10.93 -5.61 -7.79
N LEU A 218 -11.78 -4.58 -7.93
CA LEU A 218 -12.41 -4.19 -9.19
C LEU A 218 -11.99 -2.79 -9.66
N PRO A 219 -12.11 -2.45 -10.96
CA PRO A 219 -11.54 -1.22 -11.49
C PRO A 219 -12.28 0.06 -11.11
N SER A 220 -13.59 -0.01 -10.81
CA SER A 220 -14.39 1.18 -10.50
C SER A 220 -15.65 0.88 -9.71
N THR A 221 -16.30 1.93 -9.23
CA THR A 221 -17.61 1.86 -8.57
C THR A 221 -18.66 1.25 -9.49
N GLN A 222 -18.74 1.70 -10.74
CA GLN A 222 -19.72 1.19 -11.70
C GLN A 222 -19.50 -0.29 -11.99
N GLY A 223 -18.25 -0.71 -12.22
CA GLY A 223 -17.91 -2.12 -12.46
C GLY A 223 -18.17 -2.99 -11.23
N THR A 224 -17.91 -2.46 -10.03
CA THR A 224 -18.16 -3.17 -8.77
C THR A 224 -19.65 -3.41 -8.55
N LEU A 225 -20.50 -2.39 -8.79
CA LEU A 225 -21.95 -2.54 -8.67
C LEU A 225 -22.54 -3.45 -9.75
N ALA A 226 -22.01 -3.39 -10.98
CA ALA A 226 -22.45 -4.29 -12.06
C ALA A 226 -22.10 -5.75 -11.75
N PHE A 227 -20.90 -6.02 -11.25
CA PHE A 227 -20.52 -7.36 -10.85
C PHE A 227 -21.30 -7.83 -9.61
N GLY A 228 -21.57 -6.94 -8.66
CA GLY A 228 -22.44 -7.27 -7.52
C GLY A 228 -23.83 -7.73 -7.95
N ARG A 229 -24.49 -7.02 -8.88
CA ARG A 229 -25.76 -7.46 -9.47
C ARG A 229 -25.66 -8.81 -10.15
N TYR A 230 -24.57 -9.04 -10.89
CA TYR A 230 -24.33 -10.33 -11.53
C TYR A 230 -24.21 -11.47 -10.50
N LEU A 231 -23.52 -11.24 -9.37
CA LEU A 231 -23.43 -12.20 -8.27
C LEU A 231 -24.78 -12.43 -7.57
N GLU A 232 -25.57 -11.38 -7.38
CA GLU A 232 -26.96 -11.47 -6.86
C GLU A 232 -27.84 -12.34 -7.75
N ASP A 233 -27.86 -12.08 -9.06
CA ASP A 233 -28.61 -12.87 -10.05
C ASP A 233 -28.13 -14.34 -10.09
N ALA A 234 -26.85 -14.55 -9.80
CA ALA A 234 -26.22 -15.88 -9.67
C ALA A 234 -26.42 -16.55 -8.30
N GLY A 235 -27.12 -15.92 -7.36
CA GLY A 235 -27.38 -16.46 -6.02
C GLY A 235 -26.15 -16.49 -5.09
N ILE A 236 -25.13 -15.67 -5.35
CA ILE A 236 -23.91 -15.58 -4.56
C ILE A 236 -24.02 -14.40 -3.59
N GLU A 237 -24.13 -14.71 -2.30
CA GLU A 237 -24.05 -13.69 -1.25
C GLU A 237 -22.69 -12.99 -1.31
N HIS A 238 -22.68 -11.66 -1.21
CA HIS A 238 -21.47 -10.86 -1.15
C HIS A 238 -21.70 -9.55 -0.38
N ARG A 239 -20.63 -8.80 -0.13
CA ARG A 239 -20.68 -7.42 0.38
C ARG A 239 -19.89 -6.50 -0.52
N ILE A 240 -20.27 -5.23 -0.56
CA ILE A 240 -19.59 -4.19 -1.35
C ILE A 240 -19.15 -3.09 -0.42
N VAL A 241 -17.88 -2.69 -0.51
CA VAL A 241 -17.39 -1.48 0.15
C VAL A 241 -16.74 -0.55 -0.87
N LEU A 242 -17.27 0.67 -0.92
CA LEU A 242 -16.87 1.77 -1.78
C LEU A 242 -16.41 2.96 -0.94
N GLN A 243 -15.89 3.99 -1.61
CA GLN A 243 -15.37 5.19 -0.95
C GLN A 243 -16.41 5.88 -0.05
N ASN A 244 -17.69 5.89 -0.47
CA ASN A 244 -18.80 6.51 0.24
C ASN A 244 -19.53 5.58 1.22
N THR A 245 -19.12 4.31 1.34
CA THR A 245 -19.74 3.37 2.30
C THR A 245 -19.49 3.84 3.73
N PRO A 246 -20.54 4.03 4.55
CA PRO A 246 -20.44 4.48 5.94
C PRO A 246 -19.57 3.57 6.82
N PRO A 247 -18.93 4.09 7.88
CA PRO A 247 -18.05 3.29 8.74
C PRO A 247 -18.70 2.07 9.40
N ALA A 248 -19.98 2.16 9.78
CA ALA A 248 -20.72 1.04 10.37
C ALA A 248 -20.89 -0.10 9.36
N GLU A 249 -21.38 0.22 8.15
CA GLU A 249 -21.54 -0.74 7.05
C GLU A 249 -20.20 -1.35 6.62
N ARG A 250 -19.11 -0.57 6.62
CA ARG A 250 -17.76 -1.11 6.38
C ARG A 250 -17.41 -2.19 7.40
N THR A 251 -17.66 -1.93 8.67
CA THR A 251 -17.35 -2.85 9.77
C THR A 251 -18.15 -4.15 9.62
N GLU A 252 -19.45 -4.04 9.33
CA GLU A 252 -20.31 -5.20 9.07
C GLU A 252 -19.84 -6.01 7.86
N ALA A 253 -19.46 -5.34 6.76
CA ALA A 253 -18.93 -6.00 5.58
C ALA A 253 -17.60 -6.72 5.84
N TYR A 254 -16.73 -6.15 6.68
CA TYR A 254 -15.46 -6.77 7.05
C TYR A 254 -15.67 -8.00 7.94
N GLU A 255 -16.60 -7.95 8.90
CA GLU A 255 -16.94 -9.11 9.73
C GLU A 255 -17.62 -10.22 8.91
N ALA A 256 -18.53 -9.87 7.98
CA ALA A 256 -19.09 -10.83 7.05
C ALA A 256 -18.00 -11.50 6.20
N CYS A 257 -17.03 -10.72 5.71
CA CYS A 257 -15.89 -11.23 4.95
C CYS A 257 -14.98 -12.15 5.75
N LYS A 258 -14.72 -11.79 7.01
CA LYS A 258 -13.99 -12.65 7.94
C LYS A 258 -14.69 -13.99 8.19
N ASN A 259 -16.01 -14.04 8.01
CA ASN A 259 -16.84 -15.25 8.11
C ASN A 259 -17.10 -15.94 6.75
N GLY A 260 -16.36 -15.57 5.69
CA GLY A 260 -16.38 -16.27 4.41
C GLY A 260 -17.28 -15.66 3.33
N VAL A 261 -17.90 -14.49 3.58
CA VAL A 261 -18.70 -13.77 2.57
C VAL A 261 -17.76 -12.95 1.67
N PRO A 262 -17.77 -13.12 0.33
CA PRO A 262 -16.93 -12.34 -0.57
C PRO A 262 -17.11 -10.82 -0.40
N LEU A 263 -15.99 -10.09 -0.34
CA LEU A 263 -15.99 -8.63 -0.28
C LEU A 263 -15.50 -8.03 -1.59
N LEU A 264 -16.38 -7.30 -2.28
CA LEU A 264 -16.04 -6.53 -3.47
C LEU A 264 -15.58 -5.12 -3.08
N GLN A 265 -14.44 -4.70 -3.62
CA GLN A 265 -13.84 -3.41 -3.32
C GLN A 265 -13.02 -2.87 -4.48
N ILE A 266 -12.67 -1.58 -4.39
CA ILE A 266 -11.78 -0.93 -5.37
C ILE A 266 -10.39 -0.71 -4.79
N ARG A 267 -10.27 -0.01 -3.65
CA ARG A 267 -8.97 0.44 -3.08
C ARG A 267 -8.77 0.26 -1.58
N ILE A 268 -9.66 -0.43 -0.86
CA ILE A 268 -9.63 -0.53 0.61
C ILE A 268 -8.30 -1.08 1.11
N LEU A 269 -7.80 -2.15 0.47
CA LEU A 269 -6.50 -2.72 0.82
C LEU A 269 -5.41 -1.66 0.66
N SER A 270 -5.30 -1.01 -0.50
CA SER A 270 -4.30 0.05 -0.68
C SER A 270 -4.45 1.26 0.26
N GLU A 271 -5.65 1.54 0.75
CA GLU A 271 -5.96 2.78 1.50
C GLU A 271 -5.52 2.78 2.97
N GLY A 272 -5.31 1.62 3.58
CA GLY A 272 -4.88 1.61 4.99
C GLY A 272 -5.34 0.42 5.80
N VAL A 273 -6.45 -0.22 5.42
CA VAL A 273 -7.09 -1.25 6.23
C VAL A 273 -6.25 -2.52 6.28
N ASP A 274 -6.28 -3.17 7.44
CA ASP A 274 -5.41 -4.29 7.76
C ASP A 274 -6.23 -5.55 8.03
N PHE A 275 -6.09 -6.55 7.15
CA PHE A 275 -6.76 -7.85 7.23
C PHE A 275 -5.71 -8.96 7.23
N PRO A 276 -5.03 -9.22 8.36
CA PRO A 276 -4.03 -10.29 8.41
C PRO A 276 -4.67 -11.65 8.11
N TRP A 277 -5.94 -11.82 8.52
CA TRP A 277 -6.78 -12.98 8.27
C TRP A 277 -7.21 -13.18 6.80
N LEU A 278 -6.88 -12.26 5.90
CA LEU A 278 -7.23 -12.40 4.48
C LEU A 278 -6.53 -13.62 3.89
N GLU A 279 -7.33 -14.50 3.28
CA GLU A 279 -6.86 -15.72 2.61
C GLU A 279 -6.69 -15.48 1.12
N THR A 280 -7.71 -14.93 0.45
CA THR A 280 -7.72 -14.85 -1.01
C THR A 280 -7.89 -13.42 -1.48
N LEU A 281 -7.04 -12.98 -2.41
CA LEU A 281 -7.22 -11.75 -3.17
C LEU A 281 -7.40 -12.09 -4.65
N ILE A 282 -8.58 -11.81 -5.20
CA ILE A 282 -8.84 -11.84 -6.63
C ILE A 282 -8.60 -10.44 -7.21
N ASP A 283 -7.47 -10.26 -7.89
CA ASP A 283 -7.08 -8.96 -8.46
C ASP A 283 -7.57 -8.78 -9.90
N ALA A 284 -8.84 -8.36 -10.02
CA ALA A 284 -9.46 -7.97 -11.28
C ALA A 284 -9.24 -6.49 -11.65
N ARG A 285 -8.25 -5.83 -11.01
CA ARG A 285 -7.95 -4.42 -11.23
C ARG A 285 -6.55 -4.24 -11.83
N PRO A 286 -6.43 -4.11 -13.17
CA PRO A 286 -5.15 -3.80 -13.79
C PRO A 286 -4.62 -2.44 -13.31
N THR A 287 -3.33 -2.35 -13.03
CA THR A 287 -2.68 -1.11 -12.59
C THR A 287 -1.29 -0.91 -13.18
N MET A 288 -1.02 0.32 -13.61
CA MET A 288 0.33 0.78 -13.97
C MET A 288 1.14 1.21 -12.75
N SER A 289 0.51 1.38 -11.59
CA SER A 289 1.16 1.92 -10.40
C SER A 289 1.83 0.80 -9.58
N PRO A 290 3.19 0.75 -9.53
CA PRO A 290 3.89 -0.25 -8.73
C PRO A 290 3.62 -0.09 -7.24
N VAL A 291 3.45 1.16 -6.78
CA VAL A 291 3.13 1.48 -5.38
C VAL A 291 1.77 0.90 -5.00
N LEU A 292 0.75 1.14 -5.81
CA LEU A 292 -0.60 0.67 -5.53
C LEU A 292 -0.66 -0.86 -5.50
N TRP A 293 0.02 -1.50 -6.44
CA TRP A 293 0.10 -2.96 -6.47
C TRP A 293 0.82 -3.50 -5.24
N LEU A 294 2.00 -2.98 -4.88
CA LEU A 294 2.75 -3.47 -3.72
C LEU A 294 2.00 -3.22 -2.40
N GLN A 295 1.28 -2.10 -2.27
CA GLN A 295 0.43 -1.84 -1.10
C GLN A 295 -0.74 -2.83 -1.00
N THR A 296 -1.30 -3.25 -2.13
CA THR A 296 -2.40 -4.22 -2.19
C THR A 296 -1.87 -5.63 -1.90
N PHE A 297 -0.88 -6.09 -2.68
CA PHE A 297 -0.25 -7.40 -2.54
C PHE A 297 0.40 -7.58 -1.15
N GLY A 298 1.16 -6.58 -0.70
CA GLY A 298 1.85 -6.61 0.59
C GLY A 298 0.94 -6.61 1.82
N ARG A 299 -0.37 -6.40 1.67
CA ARG A 299 -1.34 -6.57 2.75
C ARG A 299 -1.90 -7.98 2.82
N LEU A 300 -2.06 -8.64 1.68
CA LEU A 300 -2.34 -10.07 1.65
C LEU A 300 -1.24 -10.84 2.38
N THR A 301 0.03 -10.44 2.23
CA THR A 301 1.18 -11.21 2.74
C THR A 301 1.42 -11.17 4.26
N ARG A 302 0.53 -10.54 5.02
CA ARG A 302 0.65 -10.46 6.49
C ARG A 302 0.42 -11.84 7.11
N PRO A 303 1.33 -12.37 7.94
CA PRO A 303 1.19 -13.71 8.49
C PRO A 303 -0.12 -13.90 9.27
N TRP A 304 -0.76 -15.04 9.04
CA TRP A 304 -1.91 -15.51 9.79
C TRP A 304 -1.95 -17.04 9.73
N ASP A 305 -2.73 -17.66 10.60
CA ASP A 305 -2.93 -19.11 10.60
C ASP A 305 -3.90 -19.51 9.47
N CYS A 306 -3.44 -19.34 8.22
CA CYS A 306 -4.11 -19.75 7.00
C CYS A 306 -3.14 -19.76 5.82
N GLU A 307 -3.47 -20.53 4.78
CA GLU A 307 -2.83 -20.35 3.48
C GLU A 307 -3.34 -19.08 2.80
N LYS A 308 -2.52 -18.52 1.91
CA LYS A 308 -2.83 -17.27 1.22
C LYS A 308 -2.73 -17.47 -0.27
N THR A 309 -3.66 -16.89 -1.01
CA THR A 309 -3.75 -17.02 -2.46
C THR A 309 -3.95 -15.66 -3.12
N TYR A 310 -3.14 -15.39 -4.12
CA TYR A 310 -3.27 -14.23 -5.00
C TYR A 310 -3.70 -14.72 -6.39
N VAL A 311 -4.92 -14.40 -6.78
CA VAL A 311 -5.46 -14.70 -8.10
C VAL A 311 -5.20 -13.51 -9.01
N CYS A 312 -4.27 -13.66 -9.95
CA CYS A 312 -3.87 -12.63 -10.88
C CYS A 312 -4.69 -12.76 -12.16
N THR A 313 -5.62 -11.83 -12.40
CA THR A 313 -6.49 -11.90 -13.59
C THR A 313 -6.06 -11.01 -14.77
N ASN A 314 -4.91 -10.36 -14.62
CA ASN A 314 -4.31 -9.42 -15.55
C ASN A 314 -2.77 -9.51 -15.44
N ARG A 315 -2.00 -8.66 -16.14
CA ARG A 315 -0.52 -8.73 -16.12
C ARG A 315 0.13 -8.00 -14.94
N ASN A 316 -0.60 -7.67 -13.86
CA ASN A 316 -0.02 -6.97 -12.71
C ASN A 316 1.17 -7.72 -12.09
N LEU A 317 1.08 -9.05 -11.94
CA LEU A 317 2.19 -9.83 -11.38
C LEU A 317 3.42 -9.73 -12.25
N GLU A 318 3.28 -9.96 -13.56
CA GLU A 318 4.37 -9.81 -14.52
C GLU A 318 4.99 -8.40 -14.44
N ARG A 319 4.15 -7.37 -14.44
CA ARG A 319 4.57 -5.96 -14.46
C ARG A 319 5.31 -5.55 -13.19
N HIS A 320 4.93 -6.06 -12.03
CA HIS A 320 5.35 -5.52 -10.74
C HIS A 320 6.11 -6.50 -9.84
N ALA A 321 6.26 -7.77 -10.19
CA ALA A 321 6.95 -8.76 -9.36
C ALA A 321 8.42 -8.43 -9.07
N TYR A 322 9.06 -7.57 -9.87
CA TYR A 322 10.41 -7.05 -9.57
C TYR A 322 10.49 -6.36 -8.19
N LEU A 323 9.36 -5.82 -7.70
CA LEU A 323 9.23 -5.22 -6.38
C LEU A 323 9.34 -6.23 -5.24
N LEU A 324 9.14 -7.52 -5.54
CA LEU A 324 9.22 -8.61 -4.59
C LEU A 324 10.63 -9.16 -4.43
N GLU A 325 11.64 -8.51 -5.03
CA GLU A 325 13.06 -8.82 -4.81
C GLU A 325 13.43 -10.30 -5.04
N GLY A 326 12.79 -10.95 -6.02
CA GLY A 326 13.00 -12.37 -6.33
C GLY A 326 12.34 -13.35 -5.35
N ALA A 327 11.49 -12.87 -4.44
CA ALA A 327 10.79 -13.74 -3.49
C ALA A 327 9.68 -14.57 -4.16
N VAL A 328 9.19 -14.15 -5.34
CA VAL A 328 8.34 -14.97 -6.22
C VAL A 328 9.24 -15.73 -7.21
N PRO A 329 9.10 -17.06 -7.35
CA PRO A 329 9.92 -17.84 -8.27
C PRO A 329 9.77 -17.36 -9.73
N PRO A 330 10.86 -17.29 -10.51
CA PRO A 330 10.82 -16.89 -11.93
C PRO A 330 9.87 -17.74 -12.79
N GLN A 331 9.65 -19.01 -12.42
CA GLN A 331 8.74 -19.92 -13.12
C GLN A 331 7.31 -19.39 -13.11
N VAL A 332 6.84 -18.83 -11.98
CA VAL A 332 5.50 -18.24 -11.86
C VAL A 332 5.33 -17.05 -12.81
N ILE A 333 6.38 -16.25 -13.00
CA ILE A 333 6.37 -15.13 -13.95
C ILE A 333 6.32 -15.65 -15.39
N SER A 334 7.08 -16.69 -15.71
CA SER A 334 7.04 -17.32 -17.03
C SER A 334 5.68 -17.95 -17.34
N GLU A 335 5.03 -18.58 -16.36
CA GLU A 335 3.66 -19.10 -16.46
C GLU A 335 2.67 -17.96 -16.72
N SER A 336 2.81 -16.83 -16.01
CA SER A 336 1.99 -15.64 -16.22
C SER A 336 2.13 -15.13 -17.65
N GLN A 337 3.36 -15.01 -18.16
CA GLN A 337 3.63 -14.57 -19.54
C GLN A 337 2.99 -15.50 -20.56
N LYS A 338 3.14 -16.82 -20.40
CA LYS A 338 2.54 -17.81 -21.30
C LYS A 338 1.01 -17.72 -21.30
N ALA A 339 0.39 -17.52 -20.13
CA ALA A 339 -1.07 -17.41 -20.00
C ALA A 339 -1.65 -16.22 -20.79
N PHE A 340 -0.89 -15.11 -20.91
CA PHE A 340 -1.28 -13.96 -21.71
C PHE A 340 -0.66 -13.95 -23.13
N GLY A 341 -0.14 -15.09 -23.62
CA GLY A 341 0.36 -15.22 -24.99
C GLY A 341 1.72 -14.56 -25.25
N GLY A 342 2.48 -14.20 -24.21
CA GLY A 342 3.82 -13.63 -24.30
C GLY A 342 4.09 -12.55 -23.26
N PRO A 343 5.32 -12.01 -23.22
CA PRO A 343 5.66 -10.89 -22.34
C PRO A 343 4.82 -9.66 -22.64
N SER A 344 4.55 -8.88 -21.60
CA SER A 344 3.90 -7.58 -21.73
C SER A 344 4.76 -6.65 -22.60
N ILE A 345 4.09 -5.85 -23.43
CA ILE A 345 4.74 -4.81 -24.25
C ILE A 345 4.88 -3.47 -23.51
N ARG A 346 4.57 -3.42 -22.21
CA ARG A 346 4.43 -2.19 -21.42
C ARG A 346 5.41 -2.07 -20.26
#